data_AF-A0A4P9WPT7-F1
#
_entry.id   AF-A0A4P9WPT7-F1
#
_cell.length_a   1.000
_cell.length_b   1.000
_cell.length_c   1.000
_cell.angle_alpha   90.00
_cell.angle_beta   90.00
_cell.angle_gamma   90.00
#
_symmetry.space_group_name_H-M   'P 1'
#
loop_
_entity.id
_entity.type
_entity.pdbx_description
1 polymer ?
#
loop_
_entity_poly.entity_id
_entity_poly.type
_entity_poly.pdbx_seq_one_letter_code
_entity_poly.pdbx_strand_id
1 'polypeptide(L)'
;VCTKYVQYGNTFNLLHAGVSYLRIHQSGHGAAGVSDRYGVRSHMRYPSLWGLQKMGGINNPNPADVGDEALLNNEAVMVPDEDPVVRAELKRQAQHWAGLCEDPKADLIIFVGRWSKQKGVDLIADLCPEWLELYPKLQLIAVGPVIDLYGRMAAMKLDVLAQKYPDRIYSKPEFTVLPKCVFESAEFVLIPSRDEPFGL
;
A
#
# COMPACT_ATOMS: atom_id res chain seq x y z
N VAL A 1 -11.98 -29.05 24.54
CA VAL A 1 -11.86 -28.21 23.32
C VAL A 1 -10.84 -27.08 23.51
N CYS A 2 -11.00 -26.21 24.52
CA CYS A 2 -10.06 -25.11 24.77
C CYS A 2 -8.60 -25.55 24.95
N THR A 3 -8.32 -26.51 25.84
CA THR A 3 -6.96 -27.04 26.10
C THR A 3 -6.31 -27.70 24.89
N LYS A 4 -7.12 -28.29 23.98
CA LYS A 4 -6.63 -29.06 22.84
C LYS A 4 -6.27 -28.20 21.64
N TYR A 5 -7.02 -27.11 21.42
CA TYR A 5 -6.87 -26.29 20.22
C TYR A 5 -6.45 -24.85 20.53
N VAL A 6 -7.06 -24.21 21.53
CA VAL A 6 -7.06 -22.74 21.66
C VAL A 6 -6.05 -22.23 22.67
N GLN A 7 -5.74 -23.03 23.69
CA GLN A 7 -4.80 -22.65 24.73
C GLN A 7 -3.35 -22.70 24.20
N TYR A 8 -2.68 -21.55 24.22
CA TYR A 8 -1.24 -21.44 23.94
C TYR A 8 -0.54 -20.92 25.19
N GLY A 9 0.14 -21.81 25.92
CA GLY A 9 0.64 -21.53 27.26
C GLY A 9 -0.51 -21.19 28.22
N ASN A 10 -0.47 -19.98 28.78
CA ASN A 10 -1.52 -19.47 29.69
C ASN A 10 -2.49 -18.50 28.99
N THR A 11 -2.44 -18.39 27.66
CA THR A 11 -3.23 -17.43 26.88
C THR A 11 -4.23 -18.11 25.97
N PHE A 12 -5.34 -17.41 25.69
CA PHE A 12 -6.30 -17.79 24.67
C PHE A 12 -5.84 -17.23 23.30
N ASN A 13 -5.56 -18.10 22.33
CA ASN A 13 -5.00 -17.70 21.04
C ASN A 13 -5.74 -18.33 19.85
N LEU A 14 -6.48 -17.52 19.10
CA LEU A 14 -7.27 -17.97 17.96
C LEU A 14 -6.42 -18.39 16.75
N LEU A 15 -5.27 -17.74 16.52
CA LEU A 15 -4.33 -18.16 15.48
C LEU A 15 -3.79 -19.56 15.80
N HIS A 16 -3.44 -19.79 17.06
CA HIS A 16 -3.02 -21.11 17.52
C HIS A 16 -4.14 -22.15 17.38
N ALA A 17 -5.40 -21.78 17.59
CA ALA A 17 -6.53 -22.67 17.34
C ALA A 17 -6.60 -23.15 15.89
N GLY A 18 -6.46 -22.23 14.92
CA GLY A 18 -6.41 -22.57 13.50
C GLY A 18 -5.24 -23.48 13.17
N VAL A 19 -4.03 -23.14 13.63
CA VAL A 19 -2.83 -23.96 13.40
C VAL A 19 -2.93 -25.33 14.04
N SER A 20 -3.42 -25.42 15.28
CA SER A 20 -3.61 -26.68 15.99
C SER A 20 -4.62 -27.57 15.27
N TYR A 21 -5.68 -26.99 14.69
CA TYR A 21 -6.62 -27.72 13.87
C TYR A 21 -5.92 -28.32 12.64
N LEU A 22 -5.18 -27.53 11.87
CA LEU A 22 -4.43 -27.99 10.69
C LEU A 22 -3.38 -29.05 11.07
N ARG A 23 -2.69 -28.86 12.20
CA ARG A 23 -1.71 -29.85 12.70
C ARG A 23 -2.36 -31.19 13.04
N ILE A 24 -3.50 -31.18 13.74
CA ILE A 24 -4.16 -32.39 14.22
C ILE A 24 -4.88 -33.13 13.09
N HIS A 25 -5.53 -32.39 12.18
CA HIS A 25 -6.44 -32.98 11.19
C HIS A 25 -5.90 -32.99 9.75
N GLN A 26 -4.84 -32.22 9.46
CA GLN A 26 -4.25 -32.10 8.11
C GLN A 26 -2.72 -32.26 8.15
N SER A 27 -2.17 -32.85 9.22
CA SER A 27 -0.73 -33.06 9.41
C SER A 27 0.10 -31.78 9.21
N GLY A 28 -0.47 -30.63 9.55
CA GLY A 28 0.19 -29.32 9.45
C GLY A 28 0.23 -28.71 8.06
N HIS A 29 -0.61 -29.17 7.12
CA HIS A 29 -0.80 -28.60 5.79
C HIS A 29 -2.02 -27.69 5.73
N GLY A 30 -2.12 -26.84 4.69
CA GLY A 30 -3.33 -26.07 4.41
C GLY A 30 -3.31 -24.59 4.84
N ALA A 31 -2.14 -24.04 5.15
CA ALA A 31 -1.97 -22.61 5.41
C ALA A 31 -1.09 -21.96 4.33
N ALA A 32 -1.48 -20.75 3.92
CA ALA A 32 -0.74 -19.94 2.97
C ALA A 32 -0.68 -18.48 3.43
N GLY A 33 0.44 -17.82 3.18
CA GLY A 33 0.55 -16.37 3.24
C GLY A 33 0.01 -15.72 1.96
N VAL A 34 -0.14 -14.40 1.98
CA VAL A 34 -0.58 -13.60 0.82
C VAL A 34 0.52 -13.37 -0.24
N SER A 35 1.70 -13.93 0.00
CA SER A 35 2.80 -14.06 -0.97
C SER A 35 3.76 -15.14 -0.50
N ASP A 36 4.58 -15.68 -1.39
CA ASP A 36 5.56 -16.71 -1.02
C ASP A 36 6.54 -16.20 0.03
N ARG A 37 7.05 -14.97 -0.17
CA ARG A 37 7.98 -14.33 0.77
C ARG A 37 7.33 -14.07 2.12
N TYR A 38 6.08 -13.59 2.13
CA TYR A 38 5.38 -13.30 3.38
C TYR A 38 5.02 -14.58 4.13
N GLY A 39 4.62 -15.66 3.43
CA GLY A 39 4.34 -16.95 4.04
C GLY A 39 5.55 -17.51 4.78
N VAL A 40 6.70 -17.54 4.11
CA VAL A 40 7.97 -17.99 4.71
C VAL A 40 8.38 -17.12 5.90
N ARG A 41 8.34 -15.79 5.75
CA ARG A 41 8.72 -14.85 6.83
C ARG A 41 7.79 -14.95 8.04
N SER A 42 6.49 -15.09 7.81
CA SER A 42 5.50 -15.24 8.88
C SER A 42 5.73 -16.53 9.66
N HIS A 43 5.99 -17.64 8.96
CA HIS A 43 6.29 -18.92 9.60
C HIS A 43 7.53 -18.84 10.50
N MET A 44 8.58 -18.15 10.07
CA MET A 44 9.78 -17.94 10.89
C MET A 44 9.52 -17.02 12.09
N ARG A 45 8.72 -15.97 11.90
CA ARG A 45 8.51 -14.90 12.89
C ARG A 45 7.57 -15.28 14.03
N TYR A 46 6.52 -16.07 13.75
CA TYR A 46 5.44 -16.33 14.71
C TYR A 46 5.47 -17.76 15.26
N PRO A 47 5.81 -17.96 16.55
CA PRO A 47 5.88 -19.28 17.16
C PRO A 47 4.59 -20.10 17.06
N SER A 48 3.43 -19.42 17.03
CA SER A 48 2.13 -20.06 16.85
C SER A 48 2.01 -20.86 15.55
N LEU A 49 2.81 -20.53 14.52
CA LEU A 49 2.78 -21.16 13.19
C LEU A 49 3.75 -22.35 13.07
N TRP A 50 4.67 -22.58 14.02
CA TRP A 50 5.69 -23.64 13.93
C TRP A 50 5.12 -25.06 14.00
N GLY A 51 3.84 -25.22 14.34
CA GLY A 51 3.14 -26.50 14.24
C GLY A 51 2.78 -26.91 12.80
N LEU A 52 2.98 -26.03 11.82
CA LEU A 52 2.78 -26.30 10.40
C LEU A 52 4.06 -26.87 9.79
N GLN A 53 3.93 -27.79 8.82
CA GLN A 53 5.10 -28.34 8.13
C GLN A 53 5.67 -27.38 7.08
N LYS A 54 4.79 -26.64 6.41
CA LYS A 54 5.16 -25.63 5.43
C LYS A 54 4.10 -24.54 5.36
N MET A 55 4.52 -23.34 4.98
CA MET A 55 3.66 -22.22 4.64
C MET A 55 3.97 -21.83 3.20
N GLY A 56 3.00 -22.02 2.30
CA GLY A 56 3.10 -21.53 0.92
C GLY A 56 2.69 -20.05 0.81
N GLY A 57 2.73 -19.52 -0.40
CA GLY A 57 2.12 -18.23 -0.75
C GLY A 57 1.01 -18.41 -1.77
N ILE A 58 -0.07 -17.65 -1.61
CA ILE A 58 -1.03 -17.37 -2.67
C ILE A 58 -0.94 -15.88 -2.92
N ASN A 59 -0.32 -15.49 -4.02
CA ASN A 59 -0.20 -14.08 -4.40
C ASN A 59 -1.61 -13.51 -4.62
N ASN A 60 -1.86 -12.32 -4.09
CA ASN A 60 -3.16 -11.69 -4.23
C ASN A 60 -3.33 -11.20 -5.67
N PRO A 61 -4.35 -11.68 -6.42
CA PRO A 61 -4.54 -11.27 -7.80
C PRO A 61 -5.04 -9.82 -7.85
N ASN A 62 -4.62 -9.08 -8.89
CA ASN A 62 -5.25 -7.82 -9.22
C ASN A 62 -6.64 -8.13 -9.81
N PRO A 63 -7.74 -7.57 -9.28
CA PRO A 63 -9.09 -7.81 -9.81
C PRO A 63 -9.26 -7.39 -11.28
N ALA A 64 -8.42 -6.48 -11.78
CA ALA A 64 -8.41 -6.04 -13.17
C ALA A 64 -7.61 -6.97 -14.10
N ASP A 65 -6.81 -7.89 -13.56
CA ASP A 65 -6.08 -8.88 -14.36
C ASP A 65 -7.07 -9.99 -14.73
N VAL A 66 -7.87 -9.73 -15.77
CA VAL A 66 -8.84 -10.69 -16.31
C VAL A 66 -8.11 -11.70 -17.20
N GLY A 67 -7.18 -12.46 -16.64
CA GLY A 67 -6.59 -13.66 -17.26
C GLY A 67 -6.25 -13.54 -18.75
N ASP A 68 -5.55 -12.47 -19.16
CA ASP A 68 -5.05 -12.40 -20.53
C ASP A 68 -3.91 -13.42 -20.70
N GLU A 69 -4.24 -14.60 -21.23
CA GLU A 69 -3.28 -15.67 -21.54
C GLU A 69 -2.15 -15.20 -22.47
N ALA A 70 -2.33 -14.07 -23.17
CA ALA A 70 -1.32 -13.43 -24.00
C ALA A 70 -0.08 -12.96 -23.21
N LEU A 71 -0.22 -12.61 -21.92
CA LEU A 71 0.91 -12.18 -21.07
C LEU A 71 1.78 -13.34 -20.57
N LEU A 72 1.31 -14.59 -20.70
CA LEU A 72 2.09 -15.78 -20.32
C LEU A 72 3.09 -16.19 -21.39
N ASN A 73 2.91 -15.73 -22.63
CA ASN A 73 3.88 -15.90 -23.69
C ASN A 73 4.93 -14.79 -23.57
N ASN A 74 6.19 -15.18 -23.32
CA ASN A 74 7.39 -14.33 -23.33
C ASN A 74 7.67 -13.69 -24.72
N GLU A 75 6.66 -13.41 -25.53
CA GLU A 75 6.82 -12.53 -26.67
C GLU A 75 7.07 -11.14 -26.08
N ALA A 76 8.15 -10.51 -26.52
CA ALA A 76 8.55 -9.19 -26.08
C ALA A 76 7.34 -8.25 -26.17
N VAL A 77 6.70 -7.99 -25.03
CA VAL A 77 5.66 -6.98 -24.92
C VAL A 77 6.35 -5.69 -25.32
N MET A 78 6.11 -5.27 -26.56
CA MET A 78 6.46 -3.95 -27.03
C MET A 78 5.65 -3.00 -26.17
N VAL A 79 6.26 -2.53 -25.07
CA VAL A 79 5.71 -1.46 -24.26
C VAL A 79 5.53 -0.29 -25.23
N PRO A 80 4.29 0.09 -25.56
CA PRO A 80 4.07 1.24 -26.41
C PRO A 80 4.74 2.42 -25.73
N ASP A 81 5.55 3.17 -26.48
CA ASP A 81 6.11 4.42 -25.97
C ASP A 81 4.91 5.30 -25.60
N GLU A 82 4.64 5.47 -24.30
CA GLU A 82 3.51 6.25 -23.83
C GLU A 82 3.65 7.65 -24.40
N ASP A 83 2.65 8.10 -25.16
CA ASP A 83 2.70 9.41 -25.78
C ASP A 83 2.85 10.50 -24.68
N PRO A 84 3.95 11.27 -24.67
CA PRO A 84 4.18 12.29 -23.66
C PRO A 84 3.05 13.34 -23.60
N VAL A 85 2.29 13.52 -24.69
CA VAL A 85 1.10 14.38 -24.72
C VAL A 85 -0.03 13.80 -23.87
N VAL A 86 -0.27 12.49 -23.94
CA VAL A 86 -1.31 11.80 -23.15
C VAL A 86 -0.96 11.85 -21.67
N ARG A 87 0.30 11.61 -21.32
CA ARG A 87 0.77 11.66 -19.94
C ARG A 87 0.65 13.06 -19.34
N ALA A 88 1.01 14.10 -20.11
CA ALA A 88 0.86 15.49 -19.69
C ALA A 88 -0.62 15.87 -19.45
N GLU A 89 -1.54 15.39 -20.28
CA GLU A 89 -2.97 15.62 -20.13
C GLU A 89 -3.53 14.93 -18.89
N LEU A 90 -3.15 13.67 -18.63
CA LEU A 90 -3.54 12.94 -17.42
C LEU A 90 -3.05 13.65 -16.16
N LYS A 91 -1.82 14.18 -16.18
CA LYS A 91 -1.26 14.98 -15.06
C LYS A 91 -2.08 16.24 -14.82
N ARG A 92 -2.42 16.98 -15.88
CA ARG A 92 -3.28 18.16 -15.76
C ARG A 92 -4.63 17.82 -15.13
N GLN A 93 -5.25 16.71 -15.54
CA GLN A 93 -6.53 16.26 -14.96
C GLN A 93 -6.41 15.91 -13.48
N ALA A 94 -5.32 15.25 -13.07
CA ALA A 94 -5.06 14.94 -11.66
C ALA A 94 -4.79 16.20 -10.82
N GLN A 95 -4.01 17.14 -11.35
CA GLN A 95 -3.75 18.45 -10.73
C GLN A 95 -5.04 19.25 -10.54
N HIS A 96 -5.86 19.34 -11.60
CA HIS A 96 -7.15 20.02 -11.56
C HIS A 96 -8.10 19.36 -10.55
N TRP A 97 -8.17 18.02 -10.51
CA TRP A 97 -8.97 17.30 -9.52
C TRP A 97 -8.54 17.57 -8.08
N ALA A 98 -7.23 17.68 -7.85
CA ALA A 98 -6.65 17.99 -6.56
C ALA A 98 -6.64 19.49 -6.21
N GLY A 99 -7.05 20.37 -7.14
CA GLY A 99 -6.99 21.82 -6.96
C GLY A 99 -5.55 22.38 -6.87
N LEU A 100 -4.58 21.68 -7.45
CA LEU A 100 -3.17 22.08 -7.50
C LEU A 100 -2.90 22.99 -8.71
N CYS A 101 -1.72 23.61 -8.74
CA CYS A 101 -1.26 24.35 -9.91
C CYS A 101 -1.12 23.40 -11.11
N GLU A 102 -1.79 23.72 -12.22
CA GLU A 102 -1.69 22.96 -13.47
C GLU A 102 -0.35 23.24 -14.17
N ASP A 103 0.67 22.44 -13.86
CA ASP A 103 1.97 22.48 -14.52
C ASP A 103 2.35 21.07 -15.04
N PRO A 104 2.36 20.84 -16.37
CA PRO A 104 2.79 19.57 -16.95
C PRO A 104 4.21 19.14 -16.54
N LYS A 105 5.06 20.11 -16.18
CA LYS A 105 6.47 19.91 -15.79
C LYS A 105 6.68 19.81 -14.27
N ALA A 106 5.61 19.87 -13.47
CA ALA A 106 5.72 19.66 -12.03
C ALA A 106 5.95 18.18 -11.70
N ASP A 107 6.77 17.91 -10.69
CA ASP A 107 7.01 16.54 -10.23
C ASP A 107 5.83 16.11 -9.35
N LEU A 108 4.99 15.19 -9.85
CA LEU A 108 3.78 14.76 -9.15
C LEU A 108 4.04 13.48 -8.35
N ILE A 109 4.02 13.63 -7.02
CA ILE A 109 4.15 12.54 -6.06
C ILE A 109 2.78 12.18 -5.49
N ILE A 110 2.47 10.88 -5.46
CA ILE A 110 1.18 10.38 -5.02
C ILE A 110 1.36 9.32 -3.93
N PHE A 111 0.62 9.50 -2.84
CA PHE A 111 0.45 8.51 -1.79
C PHE A 111 -1.03 8.20 -1.62
N VAL A 112 -1.39 6.94 -1.86
CA VAL A 112 -2.74 6.42 -1.64
C VAL A 112 -2.65 5.24 -0.70
N GLY A 113 -3.26 5.34 0.48
CA GLY A 113 -3.21 4.26 1.43
C GLY A 113 -3.90 4.59 2.74
N ARG A 114 -3.96 3.60 3.64
CA ARG A 114 -4.40 3.83 5.02
C ARG A 114 -3.39 4.68 5.76
N TRP A 115 -3.83 5.69 6.48
CA TRP A 115 -2.94 6.56 7.24
C TRP A 115 -2.69 5.91 8.60
N SER A 116 -1.59 5.17 8.65
CA SER A 116 -1.14 4.44 9.83
C SER A 116 0.38 4.41 9.91
N LYS A 117 0.92 4.08 11.09
CA LYS A 117 2.35 3.82 11.28
C LYS A 117 2.85 2.71 10.35
N GLN A 118 2.03 1.69 10.12
CA GLN A 118 2.41 0.57 9.24
C GLN A 118 2.67 1.05 7.81
N LYS A 119 1.85 1.97 7.30
CA LYS A 119 1.94 2.51 5.94
C LYS A 119 2.91 3.68 5.77
N GLY A 120 3.51 4.16 6.86
CA GLY A 120 4.61 5.12 6.79
C GLY A 120 4.21 6.55 6.41
N VAL A 121 2.93 6.91 6.53
CA VAL A 121 2.44 8.28 6.20
C VAL A 121 3.09 9.35 7.08
N ASP A 122 3.51 8.98 8.29
CA ASP A 122 4.26 9.84 9.20
C ASP A 122 5.61 10.26 8.60
N LEU A 123 6.30 9.36 7.89
CA LEU A 123 7.55 9.68 7.21
C LEU A 123 7.34 10.69 6.08
N ILE A 124 6.24 10.56 5.33
CA ILE A 124 5.88 11.51 4.28
C ILE A 124 5.64 12.89 4.90
N ALA A 125 4.83 12.96 5.95
CA ALA A 125 4.52 14.22 6.61
C ALA A 125 5.76 14.90 7.23
N ASP A 126 6.72 14.13 7.71
CA ASP A 126 7.95 14.64 8.33
C ASP A 126 8.97 15.14 7.29
N LEU A 127 9.07 14.48 6.13
CA LEU A 127 10.02 14.83 5.06
C LEU A 127 9.47 15.87 4.08
N CYS A 128 8.14 15.98 3.97
CA CYS A 128 7.49 16.89 3.03
C CYS A 128 7.99 18.35 3.10
N PRO A 129 8.20 18.97 4.28
CA PRO A 129 8.73 20.33 4.36
C PRO A 129 10.08 20.49 3.63
N GLU A 130 11.00 19.55 3.82
CA GLU A 130 12.33 19.56 3.19
C GLU A 130 12.21 19.39 1.67
N TRP A 131 11.32 18.50 1.21
CA TRP A 131 11.07 18.31 -0.22
C TRP A 131 10.52 19.57 -0.90
N LEU A 132 9.62 20.30 -0.23
CA LEU A 132 9.05 21.52 -0.78
C LEU A 132 10.07 22.65 -0.93
N GLU A 133 11.08 22.68 -0.05
CA GLU A 133 12.19 23.64 -0.08
C GLU A 133 13.23 23.29 -1.15
N LEU A 134 13.61 22.00 -1.26
CA LEU A 134 14.60 21.53 -2.23
C LEU A 134 14.07 21.50 -3.66
N TYR A 135 12.78 21.18 -3.83
CA TYR A 135 12.16 21.00 -5.15
C TYR A 135 10.98 21.96 -5.30
N PRO A 136 11.17 23.16 -5.88
CA PRO A 136 10.12 24.17 -5.98
C PRO A 136 8.90 23.75 -6.81
N LYS A 137 9.08 22.80 -7.74
CA LYS A 137 8.03 22.31 -8.64
C LYS A 137 7.33 21.04 -8.14
N LEU A 138 7.73 20.52 -6.99
CA LEU A 138 7.18 19.29 -6.44
C LEU A 138 5.76 19.51 -5.94
N GLN A 139 4.88 18.58 -6.29
CA GLN A 139 3.49 18.51 -5.88
C GLN A 139 3.21 17.17 -5.18
N LEU A 140 2.38 17.19 -4.15
CA LEU A 140 2.05 16.01 -3.36
C LEU A 140 0.54 15.83 -3.29
N ILE A 141 0.06 14.65 -3.68
CA ILE A 141 -1.30 14.17 -3.46
C ILE A 141 -1.24 13.04 -2.41
N ALA A 142 -1.77 13.28 -1.22
CA ALA A 142 -1.87 12.29 -0.15
C ALA A 142 -3.33 12.03 0.21
N VAL A 143 -3.79 10.80 0.00
CA VAL A 143 -5.21 10.43 0.17
C VAL A 143 -5.37 9.12 0.95
N GLY A 144 -6.31 9.10 1.87
CA GLY A 144 -6.84 7.88 2.48
C GLY A 144 -7.24 8.01 3.95
N PRO A 145 -7.88 6.98 4.51
CA PRO A 145 -8.51 7.08 5.81
C PRO A 145 -7.49 7.00 6.96
N VAL A 146 -7.73 7.79 8.02
CA VAL A 146 -6.97 7.74 9.28
C VAL A 146 -7.34 6.53 10.10
N ILE A 147 -6.32 5.72 10.46
CA ILE A 147 -6.50 4.48 11.21
C ILE A 147 -5.98 4.58 12.64
N ASP A 148 -4.81 5.18 12.85
CA ASP A 148 -4.15 5.23 14.15
C ASP A 148 -3.70 6.66 14.53
N LEU A 149 -3.05 6.79 15.70
CA LEU A 149 -2.53 8.06 16.19
C LEU A 149 -1.48 8.66 15.26
N TYR A 150 -0.63 7.84 14.63
CA TYR A 150 0.39 8.32 13.69
C TYR A 150 -0.24 8.91 12.44
N GLY A 151 -1.27 8.25 11.90
CA GLY A 151 -2.08 8.79 10.81
C GLY A 151 -2.73 10.13 11.16
N ARG A 152 -3.25 10.26 12.39
CA ARG A 152 -3.84 11.53 12.87
C ARG A 152 -2.79 12.65 12.96
N MET A 153 -1.60 12.36 13.49
CA MET A 153 -0.51 13.34 13.54
C MET A 153 -0.04 13.75 12.15
N ALA A 154 0.06 12.80 11.22
CA ALA A 154 0.39 13.08 9.83
C ALA A 154 -0.68 13.95 9.15
N ALA A 155 -1.98 13.69 9.40
CA ALA A 155 -3.08 14.54 8.93
C ALA A 155 -2.98 15.97 9.41
N MET A 156 -2.69 16.19 10.70
CA MET A 156 -2.50 17.54 11.22
C MET A 156 -1.31 18.26 10.57
N LYS A 157 -0.19 17.55 10.37
CA LYS A 157 1.00 18.12 9.73
C LYS A 157 0.75 18.49 8.26
N LEU A 158 0.16 17.56 7.50
CA LEU A 158 -0.15 17.77 6.09
C LEU A 158 -1.24 18.82 5.89
N ASP A 159 -2.19 18.97 6.81
CA ASP A 159 -3.18 20.06 6.78
C ASP A 159 -2.53 21.44 6.93
N VAL A 160 -1.63 21.60 7.89
CA VAL A 160 -0.84 22.84 8.04
C VAL A 160 -0.01 23.13 6.79
N LEU A 161 0.60 22.10 6.18
CA LEU A 161 1.37 22.26 4.96
C LEU A 161 0.49 22.59 3.75
N ALA A 162 -0.70 22.00 3.63
CA ALA A 162 -1.67 22.30 2.59
C ALA A 162 -2.19 23.75 2.69
N GLN A 163 -2.39 24.26 3.91
CA GLN A 163 -2.74 25.67 4.11
C GLN A 163 -1.59 26.62 3.72
N LYS A 164 -0.33 26.21 3.95
CA LYS A 164 0.86 27.01 3.59
C LYS A 164 1.19 26.96 2.10
N TYR A 165 0.92 25.84 1.43
CA TYR A 165 1.21 25.58 0.03
C TYR A 165 -0.03 24.99 -0.70
N PRO A 166 -1.13 25.78 -0.80
CA PRO A 166 -2.41 25.28 -1.32
C PRO A 166 -2.35 24.87 -2.80
N ASP A 167 -1.40 25.41 -3.55
CA ASP A 167 -1.13 25.15 -4.95
C ASP A 167 -0.23 23.93 -5.20
N ARG A 168 0.30 23.32 -4.13
CA ARG A 168 1.29 22.22 -4.21
C ARG A 168 0.93 20.98 -3.41
N ILE A 169 0.14 21.10 -2.35
CA ILE A 169 -0.20 19.98 -1.47
C ILE A 169 -1.70 19.76 -1.42
N TYR A 170 -2.08 18.54 -1.78
CA TYR A 170 -3.42 18.04 -1.57
C TYR A 170 -3.40 16.96 -0.48
N SER A 171 -4.06 17.24 0.62
CA SER A 171 -4.18 16.35 1.78
C SER A 171 -5.65 16.00 2.00
N LYS A 172 -6.00 14.71 1.88
CA LYS A 172 -7.36 14.23 2.09
C LYS A 172 -7.38 12.99 2.99
N PRO A 173 -7.45 13.17 4.33
CA PRO A 173 -7.37 12.10 5.33
C PRO A 173 -8.69 11.31 5.49
N GLU A 174 -9.38 11.04 4.39
CA GLU A 174 -10.65 10.29 4.36
C GLU A 174 -10.67 9.27 3.21
N PHE A 175 -11.60 8.32 3.29
CA PHE A 175 -11.80 7.36 2.22
C PHE A 175 -12.44 8.06 1.02
N THR A 176 -11.72 8.10 -0.11
CA THR A 176 -12.17 8.77 -1.34
C THR A 176 -11.96 7.84 -2.53
N VAL A 177 -12.93 7.82 -3.45
CA VAL A 177 -12.77 7.17 -4.75
C VAL A 177 -11.93 8.08 -5.63
N LEU A 178 -10.77 7.59 -6.05
CA LEU A 178 -9.86 8.34 -6.90
C LEU A 178 -10.20 8.11 -8.38
N PRO A 179 -10.19 9.16 -9.21
CA PRO A 179 -10.31 8.99 -10.65
C PRO A 179 -9.06 8.30 -11.21
N LYS A 180 -9.22 7.55 -12.31
CA LYS A 180 -8.12 6.79 -12.94
C LYS A 180 -6.92 7.67 -13.31
N CYS A 181 -7.17 8.91 -13.73
CA CYS A 181 -6.13 9.88 -14.08
C CYS A 181 -5.13 10.13 -12.95
N VAL A 182 -5.53 10.01 -11.67
CA VAL A 182 -4.60 10.18 -10.54
C VAL A 182 -3.58 9.03 -10.52
N PHE A 183 -4.00 7.79 -10.73
CA PHE A 183 -3.06 6.66 -10.77
C PHE A 183 -2.20 6.66 -12.02
N GLU A 184 -2.78 6.98 -13.19
CA GLU A 184 -2.07 6.95 -14.48
C GLU A 184 -1.13 8.15 -14.68
N SER A 185 -1.36 9.27 -13.99
CA SER A 185 -0.50 10.47 -14.08
C SER A 185 0.68 10.50 -13.12
N ALA A 186 0.71 9.59 -12.14
CA ALA A 186 1.75 9.58 -11.12
C ALA A 186 3.13 9.40 -11.75
N GLU A 187 4.05 10.33 -11.48
CA GLU A 187 5.47 10.11 -11.77
C GLU A 187 6.13 9.29 -10.68
N PHE A 188 5.73 9.57 -9.43
CA PHE A 188 6.21 8.85 -8.27
C PHE A 188 5.03 8.38 -7.43
N VAL A 189 4.98 7.07 -7.17
CA VAL A 189 4.06 6.48 -6.20
C VAL A 189 4.85 6.13 -4.94
N LEU A 190 4.47 6.70 -3.81
CA LEU A 190 5.12 6.43 -2.54
C LEU A 190 4.55 5.18 -1.87
N ILE A 191 5.43 4.23 -1.55
CA ILE A 191 5.09 3.02 -0.77
C ILE A 191 6.06 2.90 0.43
N PRO A 192 5.99 3.81 1.43
CA PRO A 192 6.95 3.85 2.54
C PRO A 192 6.59 2.88 3.68
N SER A 193 5.85 1.82 3.38
CA SER A 193 5.35 0.86 4.36
C SER A 193 6.49 0.20 5.14
N ARG A 194 6.34 0.14 6.47
CA ARG A 194 7.30 -0.52 7.37
C ARG A 194 7.15 -2.04 7.38
N ASP A 195 5.93 -2.52 7.18
CA ASP A 195 5.61 -3.94 7.06
C ASP A 195 4.52 -4.10 6.00
N GLU A 196 4.92 -4.48 4.78
CA GLU A 196 4.01 -4.75 3.67
C GLU A 196 3.98 -6.26 3.40
N PRO A 197 2.89 -6.97 3.76
CA PRO A 197 2.76 -8.38 3.47
C PRO A 197 2.56 -8.63 1.97
N PHE A 198 1.89 -7.69 1.31
CA PHE A 198 1.66 -7.60 -0.13
C PHE A 198 1.07 -6.22 -0.46
N GLY A 199 1.55 -5.56 -1.52
CA GLY A 199 0.97 -4.31 -2.05
C GLY A 199 0.15 -4.60 -3.29
N LEU A 200 -1.07 -4.07 -3.35
CA LEU A 200 -1.93 -4.03 -4.54
C LEU A 200 -1.88 -2.64 -5.16
#